data_AF-A0A2D6AIS9-F1
#
_entry.id   AF-A0A2D6AIS9-F1
#
_cell.length_a   1.000
_cell.length_b   1.000
_cell.length_c   1.000
_cell.angle_alpha   90.00
_cell.angle_beta   90.00
_cell.angle_gamma   90.00
#
_symmetry.space_group_name_H-M   'P 1'
#
loop_
_entity.id
_entity.type
_entity.pdbx_description
1 polymer ?
#
loop_
_entity_poly.entity_id
_entity_poly.type
_entity_poly.pdbx_seq_one_letter_code
_entity_poly.pdbx_strand_id
1 'polypeptide(L)'
;DPNIHGNHRYCIGVDVASGEIKQPSGDSDKSAAVVLDIDDGCRTVATFYSNSLTEEPFAEIVELLGKYYCSRNGDPAFIIVESAGYGAHTIIHLRSNYDNAWLYRRTDFLSDRKRSKQIGWKTSISSRPILLGDLKSSIGSSDVIIHDRELQRELQELSYNKRGKVEGMKHDDIVFALGLAIQGVKAYPMSMSKNTSGLKPLIDRTGDDSIDPVTGY
;
A
#
# COMPACT_ATOMS: atom_id res chain seq x y z
N ASP A 1 -10.12 -21.50 -4.59
CA ASP A 1 -10.20 -21.97 -5.98
C ASP A 1 -8.78 -22.16 -6.48
N PRO A 2 -8.36 -23.33 -6.98
CA PRO A 2 -6.98 -23.57 -7.42
C PRO A 2 -6.59 -22.82 -8.72
N ASN A 3 -7.46 -21.99 -9.29
CA ASN A 3 -7.19 -21.19 -10.49
C ASN A 3 -6.58 -19.78 -10.24
N ILE A 4 -6.01 -19.51 -9.06
CA ILE A 4 -5.37 -18.21 -8.74
C ILE A 4 -4.17 -17.91 -9.67
N HIS A 5 -3.65 -18.92 -10.39
CA HIS A 5 -2.44 -18.81 -11.21
C HIS A 5 -2.70 -18.48 -12.69
N GLY A 6 -3.58 -17.52 -12.98
CA GLY A 6 -3.50 -16.76 -14.23
C GLY A 6 -2.24 -15.90 -14.28
N ASN A 7 -2.06 -15.07 -15.32
CA ASN A 7 -0.96 -14.10 -15.38
C ASN A 7 -1.23 -12.90 -14.46
N HIS A 8 -1.58 -13.17 -13.20
CA HIS A 8 -1.93 -12.17 -12.20
C HIS A 8 -0.70 -11.73 -11.44
N ARG A 9 -0.68 -10.45 -11.11
CA ARG A 9 0.31 -9.82 -10.27
C ARG A 9 -0.39 -9.24 -9.06
N TYR A 10 0.33 -9.27 -7.94
CA TYR A 10 -0.25 -8.90 -6.65
C TYR A 10 0.55 -7.81 -5.99
N CYS A 11 -0.17 -6.91 -5.31
CA CYS A 11 0.40 -5.83 -4.54
C CYS A 11 -0.20 -5.85 -3.14
N ILE A 12 0.63 -5.72 -2.10
CA ILE A 12 0.21 -5.75 -0.69
C ILE A 12 0.56 -4.42 -0.05
N GLY A 13 -0.44 -3.74 0.49
CA GLY A 13 -0.25 -2.61 1.39
C GLY A 13 -0.39 -3.07 2.84
N VAL A 14 0.52 -2.62 3.70
CA VAL A 14 0.64 -3.08 5.08
C VAL A 14 0.75 -1.88 6.02
N ASP A 15 -0.24 -1.74 6.90
CA ASP A 15 -0.24 -0.76 7.98
C ASP A 15 -0.14 -1.50 9.31
N VAL A 16 0.82 -1.13 10.15
CA VAL A 16 1.12 -1.85 11.40
C VAL A 16 0.74 -0.95 12.55
N ALA A 17 -0.21 -1.42 13.37
CA ALA A 17 -0.65 -0.70 14.55
C ALA A 17 0.54 -0.32 15.44
N SER A 18 0.52 0.89 16.00
CA SER A 18 1.49 1.32 17.01
C SER A 18 1.26 0.69 18.37
N GLY A 19 0.22 -0.13 18.52
CA GLY A 19 -0.22 -0.70 19.81
C GLY A 19 -0.82 0.33 20.77
N GLU A 20 -1.05 1.57 20.31
CA GLU A 20 -1.67 2.62 21.12
C GLU A 20 -3.17 2.38 21.28
N ILE A 21 -3.67 2.59 22.49
CA ILE A 21 -5.11 2.64 22.76
C ILE A 21 -5.56 4.08 22.44
N LYS A 22 -6.03 4.31 21.21
CA LYS A 22 -6.40 5.65 20.74
C LYS A 22 -7.71 6.17 21.36
N GLN A 23 -8.55 5.31 21.95
CA GLN A 23 -9.87 5.69 22.43
C GLN A 23 -10.19 5.18 23.85
N PRO A 24 -11.01 5.92 24.62
CA PRO A 24 -11.47 5.48 25.95
C PRO A 24 -12.35 4.21 25.92
N SER A 25 -12.73 3.73 24.73
CA SER A 25 -13.44 2.46 24.52
C SER A 25 -12.59 1.23 24.83
N GLY A 26 -11.25 1.36 24.87
CA GLY A 26 -10.32 0.27 25.17
C GLY A 26 -9.92 -0.60 23.98
N ASP A 27 -10.41 -0.32 22.77
CA ASP A 27 -9.97 -1.01 21.55
C ASP A 27 -8.63 -0.46 21.06
N SER A 28 -7.65 -1.34 20.88
CA SER A 28 -6.35 -1.04 20.28
C SER A 28 -6.45 -0.94 18.75
N ASP A 29 -5.51 -0.20 18.15
CA ASP A 29 -5.31 -0.18 16.70
C ASP A 29 -5.10 -1.60 16.13
N LYS A 30 -5.52 -1.82 14.88
CA LYS A 30 -5.32 -3.08 14.17
C LYS A 30 -4.08 -3.00 13.28
N SER A 31 -3.27 -4.05 13.25
CA SER A 31 -2.36 -4.24 12.12
C SER A 31 -3.14 -4.82 10.94
N ALA A 32 -2.97 -4.26 9.75
CA ALA A 32 -3.75 -4.61 8.56
C ALA A 32 -2.87 -4.82 7.32
N ALA A 33 -3.24 -5.79 6.50
CA ALA A 33 -2.64 -6.07 5.20
C ALA A 33 -3.74 -6.26 4.15
N VAL A 34 -3.65 -5.54 3.04
CA VAL A 34 -4.61 -5.60 1.92
C VAL A 34 -3.90 -6.04 0.66
N VAL A 35 -4.37 -7.13 0.04
CA VAL A 35 -3.84 -7.69 -1.19
C VAL A 35 -4.72 -7.28 -2.37
N LEU A 36 -4.12 -6.61 -3.35
CA LEU A 36 -4.74 -6.25 -4.62
C LEU A 36 -4.25 -7.18 -5.74
N ASP A 37 -5.18 -7.70 -6.53
CA ASP A 37 -4.89 -8.28 -7.84
C ASP A 37 -4.89 -7.16 -8.88
N ILE A 38 -3.70 -6.76 -9.32
CA ILE A 38 -3.53 -5.57 -10.16
C ILE A 38 -3.87 -5.83 -11.62
N ASP A 39 -4.00 -7.10 -12.02
CA ASP A 39 -4.39 -7.49 -13.38
C ASP A 39 -5.91 -7.71 -13.51
N ASP A 40 -6.64 -7.77 -12.38
CA ASP A 40 -8.10 -7.92 -12.34
C ASP A 40 -8.81 -6.72 -11.70
N GLY A 41 -8.59 -5.54 -12.29
CA GLY A 41 -9.25 -4.30 -11.87
C GLY A 41 -8.83 -3.81 -10.48
N CYS A 42 -7.59 -4.10 -10.06
CA CYS A 42 -7.09 -3.80 -8.72
C CYS A 42 -8.05 -4.24 -7.62
N ARG A 43 -8.59 -5.47 -7.73
CA ARG A 43 -9.56 -5.97 -6.75
C ARG A 43 -8.89 -6.43 -5.47
N THR A 44 -9.54 -6.20 -4.34
CA THR A 44 -9.12 -6.77 -3.06
C THR A 44 -9.38 -8.28 -3.07
N VAL A 45 -8.32 -9.08 -3.11
CA VAL A 45 -8.40 -10.56 -3.10
C VAL A 45 -8.16 -11.17 -1.72
N ALA A 46 -7.52 -10.42 -0.82
CA ALA A 46 -7.44 -10.75 0.60
C ALA A 46 -7.29 -9.49 1.44
N THR A 47 -7.86 -9.53 2.63
CA THR A 47 -7.66 -8.55 3.69
C THR A 47 -7.37 -9.35 4.96
N PHE A 48 -6.26 -9.04 5.61
CA PHE A 48 -5.95 -9.56 6.94
C PHE A 48 -5.87 -8.38 7.90
N TYR A 49 -6.49 -8.49 9.07
CA TYR A 49 -6.35 -7.51 10.13
C TYR A 49 -6.46 -8.16 11.51
N SER A 50 -5.69 -7.65 12.47
CA SER A 50 -5.74 -8.12 13.84
C SER A 50 -5.33 -7.02 14.82
N ASN A 51 -6.04 -6.93 15.94
CA ASN A 51 -5.70 -6.10 17.10
C ASN A 51 -5.06 -6.91 18.25
N SER A 52 -4.84 -8.21 18.04
CA SER A 52 -4.37 -9.15 19.08
C SER A 52 -3.02 -9.79 18.79
N LEU A 53 -2.50 -9.64 17.57
CA LEU A 53 -1.18 -10.13 17.20
C LEU A 53 -0.11 -9.10 17.52
N THR A 54 1.02 -9.58 18.04
CA THR A 54 2.26 -8.80 18.09
C THR A 54 2.86 -8.65 16.70
N GLU A 55 3.85 -7.78 16.58
CA GLU A 55 4.49 -7.40 15.32
C GLU A 55 5.18 -8.57 14.59
N GLU A 56 5.70 -9.56 15.32
CA GLU A 56 6.43 -10.70 14.75
C GLU A 56 5.52 -11.72 14.05
N PRO A 57 4.47 -12.30 14.69
CA PRO A 57 3.49 -13.14 14.00
C PRO A 57 2.80 -12.40 12.85
N PHE A 58 2.55 -11.10 13.00
CA PHE A 58 1.98 -10.30 11.92
C PHE A 58 2.93 -10.22 10.71
N ALA A 59 4.24 -10.03 10.94
CA ALA A 59 5.23 -10.00 9.86
C ALA A 59 5.34 -11.35 9.13
N GLU A 60 5.24 -12.48 9.84
CA GLU A 60 5.18 -13.81 9.24
C GLU A 60 3.94 -13.98 8.35
N ILE A 61 2.78 -13.49 8.79
CA ILE A 61 1.55 -13.51 8.00
C ILE A 61 1.69 -12.68 6.73
N VAL A 62 2.29 -11.49 6.81
CA VAL A 62 2.56 -10.65 5.64
C VAL A 62 3.49 -11.36 4.64
N GLU A 63 4.55 -12.02 5.13
CA GLU A 63 5.44 -12.83 4.30
C GLU A 63 4.69 -13.97 3.61
N LEU A 64 3.86 -14.71 4.36
CA LEU A 64 3.06 -15.82 3.85
C LEU A 64 2.05 -15.35 2.79
N LEU A 65 1.34 -14.24 3.04
CA LEU A 65 0.45 -13.62 2.05
C LEU A 65 1.22 -13.27 0.78
N GLY A 66 2.39 -12.65 0.92
CA GLY A 66 3.23 -12.27 -0.20
C GLY A 66 3.77 -13.45 -1.01
N LYS A 67 4.01 -14.60 -0.38
CA LYS A 67 4.43 -15.83 -1.07
C LYS A 67 3.25 -16.58 -1.69
N TYR A 68 2.10 -16.57 -1.01
CA TYR A 68 0.88 -17.24 -1.48
C TYR A 68 0.31 -16.56 -2.72
N TYR A 69 0.18 -15.23 -2.69
CA TYR A 69 -0.25 -14.43 -3.83
C TYR A 69 0.94 -14.11 -4.74
N CYS A 70 1.36 -15.08 -5.53
CA CYS A 70 2.45 -14.97 -6.49
C CYS A 70 1.97 -15.10 -7.94
N SER A 71 2.74 -14.53 -8.87
CA SER A 71 2.51 -14.64 -10.29
C SER A 71 2.72 -16.07 -10.79
N ARG A 72 2.27 -16.34 -12.02
CA ARG A 72 2.53 -17.62 -12.70
C ARG A 72 4.02 -17.98 -12.80
N ASN A 73 4.90 -16.98 -12.85
CA ASN A 73 6.35 -17.20 -12.93
C ASN A 73 6.99 -17.40 -11.54
N GLY A 74 6.19 -17.42 -10.48
CA GLY A 74 6.65 -17.50 -9.09
C GLY A 74 7.13 -16.16 -8.53
N ASP A 75 6.86 -15.05 -9.23
CA ASP A 75 7.18 -13.72 -8.70
C ASP A 75 6.26 -13.43 -7.50
N PRO A 76 6.81 -13.13 -6.33
CA PRO A 76 5.99 -12.91 -5.14
C PRO A 76 5.33 -11.52 -5.21
N ALA A 77 4.34 -11.25 -4.36
CA ALA A 77 3.64 -9.97 -4.35
C ALA A 77 4.59 -8.79 -4.08
N PHE A 78 4.30 -7.62 -4.66
CA PHE A 78 5.00 -6.39 -4.31
C PHE A 78 4.47 -5.83 -2.99
N ILE A 79 5.32 -5.68 -1.97
CA ILE A 79 4.91 -5.30 -0.61
C ILE A 79 5.34 -3.88 -0.24
N ILE A 80 4.39 -3.13 0.34
CA ILE A 80 4.54 -1.75 0.79
C ILE A 80 4.11 -1.68 2.25
N VAL A 81 5.11 -1.55 3.13
CA VAL A 81 4.89 -1.43 4.57
C VAL A 81 5.02 0.02 4.99
N GLU A 82 4.11 0.53 5.82
CA GLU A 82 4.32 1.80 6.51
C GLU A 82 5.54 1.69 7.43
N SER A 83 6.54 2.54 7.19
CA SER A 83 7.80 2.63 7.93
C SER A 83 7.65 3.56 9.14
N ALA A 84 6.67 3.28 10.00
CA ALA A 84 6.44 3.96 11.27
C ALA A 84 6.24 2.94 12.40
N GLY A 85 6.63 3.30 13.63
CA GLY A 85 6.46 2.45 14.80
C GLY A 85 6.92 1.00 14.59
N TYR A 86 6.02 0.05 14.86
CA TYR A 86 6.26 -1.38 14.71
C TYR A 86 6.38 -1.86 13.25
N GLY A 87 5.97 -1.06 12.27
CA GLY A 87 6.21 -1.37 10.84
C GLY A 87 7.69 -1.51 10.49
N ALA A 88 8.59 -0.88 11.26
CA ALA A 88 10.03 -1.09 11.13
C ALA A 88 10.44 -2.55 11.39
N HIS A 89 9.79 -3.24 12.34
CA HIS A 89 10.05 -4.65 12.63
C HIS A 89 9.60 -5.53 11.47
N THR A 90 8.40 -5.30 10.93
CA THR A 90 7.91 -5.99 9.74
C THR A 90 8.85 -5.82 8.55
N ILE A 91 9.41 -4.62 8.36
CA ILE A 91 10.41 -4.37 7.31
C ILE A 91 11.70 -5.18 7.55
N ILE A 92 12.21 -5.24 8.78
CA ILE A 92 13.42 -6.01 9.11
C ILE A 92 13.21 -7.52 8.83
N HIS A 93 12.05 -8.04 9.21
CA HIS A 93 11.65 -9.43 8.93
C HIS A 93 11.63 -9.70 7.43
N LEU A 94 10.87 -8.90 6.66
CA LEU A 94 10.73 -9.09 5.22
C LEU A 94 12.08 -8.93 4.48
N ARG A 95 12.95 -8.03 4.93
CA ARG A 95 14.30 -7.89 4.33
C ARG A 95 15.14 -9.16 4.39
N SER A 96 14.88 -10.01 5.38
CA SER A 96 15.64 -11.22 5.66
C SER A 96 14.99 -12.45 5.03
N ASN A 97 13.65 -12.46 4.94
CA ASN A 97 12.87 -13.64 4.56
C ASN A 97 12.13 -13.52 3.22
N TYR A 98 12.20 -12.35 2.58
CA TYR A 98 11.54 -12.01 1.33
C TYR A 98 12.51 -11.44 0.30
N ASP A 99 12.17 -11.54 -0.99
CA ASP A 99 12.99 -10.95 -2.04
C ASP A 99 12.90 -9.41 -1.98
N ASN A 100 14.05 -8.81 -1.71
CA ASN A 100 14.22 -7.37 -1.59
C ASN A 100 13.90 -6.59 -2.87
N ALA A 101 13.85 -7.24 -4.04
CA ALA A 101 13.38 -6.63 -5.29
C ALA A 101 11.86 -6.36 -5.27
N TRP A 102 11.11 -7.12 -4.46
CA TRP A 102 9.66 -7.06 -4.33
C TRP A 102 9.20 -6.26 -3.11
N LEU A 103 10.09 -5.47 -2.52
CA LEU A 103 9.77 -4.54 -1.42
C LEU A 103 9.86 -3.10 -1.92
N TYR A 104 8.85 -2.28 -1.63
CA TYR A 104 8.85 -0.87 -2.00
C TYR A 104 10.00 -0.10 -1.38
N ARG A 105 10.60 0.78 -2.20
CA ARG A 105 11.70 1.63 -1.82
C ARG A 105 11.39 3.07 -2.14
N ARG A 106 11.56 3.93 -1.14
CA ARG A 106 11.55 5.37 -1.30
C ARG A 106 12.98 5.92 -1.35
N THR A 107 13.12 7.09 -1.95
CA THR A 107 14.37 7.86 -1.88
C THR A 107 14.22 8.92 -0.81
N ASP A 108 14.99 8.79 0.27
CA ASP A 108 15.06 9.80 1.33
C ASP A 108 16.31 10.67 1.14
N PHE A 109 16.19 11.96 1.47
CA PHE A 109 17.32 12.88 1.55
C PHE A 109 17.88 12.86 2.97
N LEU A 110 19.16 12.53 3.09
CA LEU A 110 19.91 12.67 4.33
C LEU A 110 20.30 14.13 4.57
N SER A 111 20.63 14.45 5.83
CA SER A 111 21.06 15.79 6.25
C SER A 111 22.29 16.32 5.49
N ASP A 112 23.08 15.43 4.90
CA ASP A 112 24.25 15.74 4.07
C ASP A 112 23.92 15.80 2.55
N ARG A 113 22.64 15.89 2.19
CA ARG A 113 22.12 15.86 0.81
C ARG A 113 22.42 14.56 0.04
N LYS A 114 22.91 13.52 0.69
CA LYS A 114 23.02 12.20 0.05
C LYS A 114 21.65 11.53 -0.04
N ARG A 115 21.39 10.90 -1.18
CA ARG A 115 20.19 10.10 -1.40
C ARG A 115 20.40 8.71 -0.84
N SER A 116 19.47 8.24 -0.02
CA SER A 116 19.46 6.88 0.49
C SER A 116 18.17 6.18 0.08
N LYS A 117 18.29 4.93 -0.41
CA LYS A 117 17.14 4.09 -0.70
C LYS A 117 16.69 3.39 0.58
N GLN A 118 15.52 3.77 1.08
CA GLN A 118 14.92 3.19 2.29
C GLN A 118 13.74 2.30 1.89
N ILE A 119 13.59 1.16 2.58
CA ILE A 119 12.45 0.27 2.37
C ILE A 119 11.24 0.83 3.13
N GLY A 120 10.06 0.65 2.53
CA GLY A 120 8.79 1.03 3.12
C GLY A 120 8.37 2.45 2.79
N TRP A 121 7.10 2.73 3.05
CA TRP A 121 6.48 4.03 2.88
C TRP A 121 6.66 4.89 4.12
N LYS A 122 6.96 6.18 3.97
CA LYS A 122 7.00 7.10 5.11
C LYS A 122 5.82 8.05 5.03
N THR A 123 4.91 7.93 6.00
CA THR A 123 3.81 8.87 6.16
C THR A 123 4.32 10.16 6.78
N SER A 124 4.07 11.27 6.09
CA SER A 124 4.48 12.62 6.47
C SER A 124 3.33 13.59 6.20
N ILE A 125 3.51 14.85 6.60
CA ILE A 125 2.58 15.94 6.30
C ILE A 125 2.34 16.07 4.79
N SER A 126 3.35 15.75 3.96
CA SER A 126 3.23 15.81 2.50
C SER A 126 2.72 14.52 1.87
N SER A 127 3.08 13.34 2.38
CA SER A 127 2.71 12.07 1.75
C SER A 127 1.34 11.54 2.16
N ARG A 128 0.85 11.88 3.38
CA ARG A 128 -0.50 11.46 3.83
C ARG A 128 -1.62 12.01 2.94
N PRO A 129 -1.66 13.31 2.57
CA PRO A 129 -2.70 13.83 1.68
C PRO A 129 -2.65 13.20 0.29
N ILE A 130 -1.47 12.86 -0.22
CA ILE A 130 -1.29 12.18 -1.51
C ILE A 130 -1.92 10.78 -1.45
N LEU A 131 -1.59 10.01 -0.40
CA LEU A 131 -2.14 8.67 -0.20
C LEU A 131 -3.69 8.69 -0.15
N LEU A 132 -4.26 9.60 0.64
CA LEU A 132 -5.71 9.72 0.78
C LEU A 132 -6.38 10.28 -0.48
N GLY A 133 -5.72 11.19 -1.19
CA GLY A 133 -6.20 11.74 -2.47
C GLY A 133 -6.28 10.67 -3.55
N ASP A 134 -5.23 9.86 -3.69
CA ASP A 134 -5.19 8.74 -4.62
C ASP A 134 -6.22 7.66 -4.26
N LEU A 135 -6.38 7.35 -2.97
CA LEU A 135 -7.42 6.44 -2.48
C LEU A 135 -8.82 6.94 -2.90
N LYS A 136 -9.12 8.21 -2.61
CA LYS A 136 -10.41 8.83 -2.98
C LYS A 136 -10.63 8.81 -4.49
N SER A 137 -9.60 9.13 -5.28
CA SER A 137 -9.67 9.14 -6.74
C SER A 137 -9.91 7.73 -7.30
N SER A 138 -9.21 6.73 -6.77
CA SER A 138 -9.32 5.33 -7.22
C SER A 138 -10.71 4.77 -6.93
N ILE A 139 -11.28 5.06 -5.75
CA ILE A 139 -12.64 4.67 -5.40
C ILE A 139 -13.66 5.42 -6.29
N GLY A 140 -13.52 6.74 -6.42
CA GLY A 140 -14.45 7.55 -7.20
C GLY A 140 -14.48 7.20 -8.69
N SER A 141 -13.37 6.72 -9.23
CA SER A 141 -13.21 6.30 -10.63
C SER A 141 -13.49 4.81 -10.85
N SER A 142 -13.79 4.05 -9.79
CA SER A 142 -13.91 2.58 -9.84
C SER A 142 -12.65 1.87 -10.34
N ASP A 143 -11.48 2.46 -10.12
CA ASP A 143 -10.17 1.87 -10.46
C ASP A 143 -9.75 0.77 -9.47
N VAL A 144 -10.47 0.64 -8.36
CA VAL A 144 -10.25 -0.36 -7.30
C VAL A 144 -11.59 -1.01 -6.94
N ILE A 145 -11.61 -2.34 -6.84
CA ILE A 145 -12.80 -3.12 -6.47
C ILE A 145 -12.64 -3.65 -5.05
N ILE A 146 -13.54 -3.28 -4.15
CA ILE A 146 -13.44 -3.59 -2.72
C ILE A 146 -14.50 -4.62 -2.32
N HIS A 147 -14.07 -5.77 -1.82
CA HIS A 147 -14.94 -6.89 -1.42
C HIS A 147 -15.07 -7.06 0.10
N ASP A 148 -14.10 -6.59 0.88
CA ASP A 148 -14.11 -6.75 2.32
C ASP A 148 -15.10 -5.78 3.00
N ARG A 149 -15.99 -6.33 3.85
CA ARG A 149 -17.05 -5.55 4.50
C ARG A 149 -16.53 -4.63 5.59
N GLU A 150 -15.48 -5.03 6.30
CA GLU A 150 -14.88 -4.23 7.37
C GLU A 150 -14.20 -2.99 6.77
N LEU A 151 -13.42 -3.18 5.70
CA LEU A 151 -12.83 -2.11 4.90
C LEU A 151 -13.88 -1.15 4.34
N GLN A 152 -14.99 -1.67 3.79
CA GLN A 152 -16.10 -0.82 3.35
C GLN A 152 -16.69 0.02 4.50
N ARG A 153 -16.81 -0.57 5.70
CA ARG A 153 -17.28 0.16 6.89
C ARG A 153 -16.31 1.27 7.29
N GLU A 154 -15.02 0.96 7.42
CA GLU A 154 -14.00 1.97 7.78
C GLU A 154 -13.95 3.11 6.76
N LEU A 155 -14.10 2.82 5.46
CA LEU A 155 -14.20 3.83 4.40
C LEU A 155 -15.40 4.77 4.57
N GLN A 156 -16.57 4.25 4.96
CA GLN A 156 -17.77 5.05 5.20
C GLN A 156 -17.65 5.94 6.44
N GLU A 157 -16.80 5.55 7.40
CA GLU A 157 -16.56 6.26 8.65
C GLU A 157 -15.43 7.32 8.56
N LEU A 158 -14.75 7.45 7.41
CA LEU A 158 -13.73 8.48 7.24
C LEU A 158 -14.33 9.88 7.27
N SER A 159 -13.80 10.73 8.15
CA SER A 159 -14.25 12.12 8.28
C SER A 159 -13.10 13.05 8.64
N TYR A 160 -13.33 14.35 8.45
CA TYR A 160 -12.40 15.37 8.94
C TYR A 160 -12.59 15.57 10.44
N ASN A 161 -11.51 15.46 11.20
CA ASN A 161 -11.51 15.78 12.61
C ASN A 161 -11.47 17.30 12.84
N LYS A 162 -11.53 17.72 14.11
CA LYS A 162 -11.50 19.13 14.52
C LYS A 162 -10.24 19.89 14.09
N ARG A 163 -9.17 19.17 13.73
CA ARG A 163 -7.89 19.72 13.26
C ARG A 163 -7.74 19.65 11.73
N GLY A 164 -8.80 19.26 11.01
CA GLY A 164 -8.80 19.13 9.56
C GLY A 164 -8.05 17.91 9.02
N LYS A 165 -7.69 16.94 9.87
CA LYS A 165 -7.08 15.66 9.45
C LYS A 165 -8.20 14.66 9.16
N VAL A 166 -8.07 13.93 8.05
CA VAL A 166 -8.95 12.78 7.74
C VAL A 166 -8.54 11.59 8.61
N GLU A 167 -9.50 11.05 9.35
CA GLU A 167 -9.38 9.86 10.20
C GLU A 167 -10.71 9.10 10.26
N GLY A 168 -10.65 7.81 10.58
CA GLY A 168 -11.83 7.00 10.83
C GLY A 168 -12.47 7.33 12.19
N MET A 169 -13.78 7.11 12.32
CA MET A 169 -14.46 7.30 13.61
C MET A 169 -13.95 6.35 14.69
N LYS A 170 -13.68 5.08 14.32
CA LYS A 170 -13.16 4.06 15.24
C LYS A 170 -11.78 3.58 14.83
N HIS A 171 -11.66 3.08 13.61
CA HIS A 171 -10.45 2.52 13.03
C HIS A 171 -10.29 3.04 11.60
N ASP A 172 -9.05 3.24 11.17
CA ASP A 172 -8.69 3.55 9.79
C ASP A 172 -7.55 2.67 9.25
N ASP A 173 -7.09 1.68 10.01
CA ASP A 173 -5.89 0.90 9.70
C ASP A 173 -6.04 0.10 8.38
N ILE A 174 -7.23 -0.48 8.12
CA ILE A 174 -7.46 -1.26 6.88
C ILE A 174 -7.54 -0.32 5.67
N VAL A 175 -8.10 0.87 5.86
CA VAL A 175 -8.12 1.94 4.84
C VAL A 175 -6.70 2.40 4.50
N PHE A 176 -5.84 2.58 5.51
CA PHE A 176 -4.44 2.94 5.30
C PHE A 176 -3.68 1.84 4.58
N ALA A 177 -3.87 0.58 4.97
CA ALA A 177 -3.33 -0.57 4.25
C ALA A 177 -3.79 -0.60 2.77
N LEU A 178 -5.07 -0.33 2.47
CA LEU A 178 -5.54 -0.20 1.08
C LEU A 178 -4.85 0.97 0.36
N GLY A 179 -4.74 2.13 0.98
CA GLY A 179 -4.07 3.29 0.41
C GLY A 179 -2.60 3.02 0.07
N LEU A 180 -1.89 2.30 0.93
CA LEU A 180 -0.52 1.85 0.68
C LEU A 180 -0.45 0.87 -0.49
N ALA A 181 -1.41 -0.05 -0.61
CA ALA A 181 -1.48 -0.97 -1.74
C ALA A 181 -1.64 -0.20 -3.07
N ILE A 182 -2.48 0.83 -3.10
CA ILE A 182 -2.67 1.72 -4.27
C ILE A 182 -1.37 2.46 -4.62
N GLN A 183 -0.64 2.99 -3.63
CA GLN A 183 0.70 3.56 -3.89
C GLN A 183 1.65 2.51 -4.48
N GLY A 184 1.54 1.28 -3.99
CA GLY A 184 2.25 0.12 -4.51
C GLY A 184 2.00 -0.16 -5.98
N VAL A 185 0.73 -0.15 -6.41
CA VAL A 185 0.36 -0.33 -7.82
C VAL A 185 1.02 0.73 -8.70
N LYS A 186 1.05 1.99 -8.25
CA LYS A 186 1.72 3.09 -8.98
C LYS A 186 3.24 2.91 -9.07
N ALA A 187 3.84 2.26 -8.09
CA ALA A 187 5.28 2.03 -8.01
C ALA A 187 5.70 0.62 -8.45
N TYR A 188 4.77 -0.19 -8.97
CA TYR A 188 5.00 -1.59 -9.26
C TYR A 188 6.14 -1.75 -10.28
N PRO A 189 7.12 -2.64 -10.04
CA PRO A 189 8.31 -2.76 -10.89
C PRO A 189 7.96 -3.31 -12.28
N MET A 190 7.84 -2.42 -13.26
CA MET A 190 7.43 -2.77 -14.62
C MET A 190 8.50 -3.56 -15.40
N SER A 191 9.80 -3.39 -15.05
CA SER A 191 10.92 -4.01 -15.75
C SER A 191 11.13 -5.50 -15.46
N MET A 192 10.33 -6.08 -14.57
CA MET A 192 10.37 -7.51 -14.23
C MET A 192 9.28 -8.31 -14.96
N SER A 193 8.34 -7.62 -15.62
CA SER A 193 7.34 -8.24 -16.50
C SER A 193 7.94 -8.45 -17.89
N LYS A 194 8.38 -9.68 -18.20
CA LYS A 194 8.58 -10.06 -19.60
C LYS A 194 7.20 -10.30 -20.23
N ASN A 195 6.78 -9.33 -21.06
CA ASN A 195 5.67 -9.37 -22.00
C ASN A 195 4.26 -9.61 -21.41
N THR A 196 3.51 -8.52 -21.20
CA THR A 196 2.14 -8.41 -21.72
C THR A 196 1.66 -6.95 -21.69
N SER A 197 1.08 -6.53 -22.81
CA SER A 197 0.45 -5.23 -23.04
C SER A 197 -0.81 -5.06 -22.18
N GLY A 198 -0.75 -4.18 -21.17
CA GLY A 198 -1.89 -3.79 -20.35
C GLY A 198 -1.46 -2.77 -19.31
N LEU A 199 -2.00 -1.55 -19.42
CA LEU A 199 -1.69 -0.32 -18.67
C LEU A 199 -0.24 0.19 -18.72
N LYS A 200 -0.07 1.34 -19.39
CA LYS A 200 1.14 2.16 -19.28
C LYS A 200 1.08 3.06 -18.04
N PRO A 201 2.24 3.35 -17.41
CA PRO A 201 2.31 4.28 -16.29
C PRO A 201 1.83 5.67 -16.72
N LEU A 202 1.25 6.43 -15.77
CA LEU A 202 0.75 7.80 -15.95
C LEU A 202 1.78 8.80 -16.49
N ILE A 203 3.05 8.43 -16.54
CA ILE A 203 4.14 9.23 -17.13
C ILE A 203 4.01 9.31 -18.65
N ASP A 204 3.23 8.42 -19.30
CA ASP A 204 2.99 8.46 -20.75
C ASP A 204 1.67 9.19 -21.12
N ARG A 205 1.16 10.05 -20.22
CA ARG A 205 0.01 10.94 -20.46
C ARG A 205 0.32 12.43 -20.29
N THR A 206 1.57 12.79 -20.02
CA THR A 206 2.01 14.17 -20.19
C THR A 206 2.22 14.41 -21.67
N GLY A 207 1.27 15.12 -22.27
CA GLY A 207 1.48 15.71 -23.58
C GLY A 207 2.76 16.53 -23.55
N ASP A 208 3.56 16.36 -24.59
CA ASP A 208 4.50 17.35 -25.11
C ASP A 208 5.15 18.27 -24.07
N ASP A 209 6.25 17.81 -23.46
CA ASP A 209 7.13 18.63 -22.61
C ASP A 209 7.89 19.72 -23.41
N SER A 210 7.36 20.19 -24.54
CA SER A 210 7.94 21.30 -25.30
C SER A 210 7.31 22.67 -25.01
N ILE A 211 6.35 22.78 -24.10
CA ILE A 211 5.73 24.09 -23.78
C ILE A 211 6.27 24.62 -22.46
N ASP A 212 7.08 25.67 -22.57
CA ASP A 212 7.58 26.43 -21.41
C ASP A 212 6.39 27.10 -20.69
N PRO A 213 6.18 26.84 -19.38
CA PRO A 213 5.04 27.38 -18.63
C PRO A 213 5.07 28.90 -18.44
N VAL A 214 6.10 29.60 -18.90
CA VAL A 214 6.19 31.07 -18.85
C VAL A 214 5.90 31.72 -20.21
N THR A 215 6.05 31.02 -21.34
CA THR A 215 5.92 31.64 -22.67
C THR A 215 4.80 31.06 -23.55
N GLY A 216 4.26 29.88 -23.21
CA GLY A 216 3.01 29.38 -23.78
C GLY A 216 3.01 29.09 -25.29
N TYR A 217 4.18 28.81 -25.88
CA TYR A 217 4.34 28.19 -27.20
C TYR A 217 5.32 27.04 -27.12
#